data_AF-A0A5C2D0D1-F1
#
_entry.id   AF-A0A5C2D0D1-F1
#
_cell.length_a   1.000
_cell.length_b   1.000
_cell.length_c   1.000
_cell.angle_alpha   90.00
_cell.angle_beta   90.00
_cell.angle_gamma   90.00
#
_symmetry.space_group_name_H-M   'P 1'
#
loop_
_entity.id
_entity.type
_entity.pdbx_description
1 polymer ?
#
loop_
_entity_poly.entity_id
_entity_poly.type
_entity_poly.pdbx_seq_one_letter_code
_entity_poly.pdbx_strand_id
1 'polypeptide(L)'
;MTGFQVVTAIVRKEAAKWDEFANEIGPVRDAIASMRLEPLAFFVLDAITFATIPLKLPAPPEELARSYEDMRSFVERLLGEAQAEFAEIAGALVKIAETYEQAEAVIELDLEQVY
;
A
#
# COMPACT_ATOMS: atom_id res chain seq x y z
N MET A 1 2.67 38.74 1.74
CA MET A 1 3.18 37.70 0.81
C MET A 1 2.16 36.57 0.70
N THR A 2 1.36 36.50 -0.38
CA THR A 2 0.21 35.56 -0.48
C THR A 2 0.49 34.28 -1.30
N GLY A 3 1.58 34.23 -2.07
CA GLY A 3 1.87 33.11 -2.96
C GLY A 3 2.31 31.83 -2.26
N PHE A 4 3.18 31.94 -1.25
CA PHE A 4 3.77 30.75 -0.60
C PHE A 4 2.72 29.95 0.21
N GLN A 5 1.81 30.63 0.91
CA GLN A 5 0.72 29.99 1.65
C GLN A 5 -0.22 29.18 0.73
N VAL A 6 -0.42 29.65 -0.50
CA VAL A 6 -1.21 28.91 -1.50
C VAL A 6 -0.45 27.63 -1.92
N VAL A 7 0.86 27.73 -2.13
CA VAL A 7 1.70 26.56 -2.47
C VAL A 7 1.73 25.55 -1.32
N THR A 8 1.96 25.98 -0.08
CA THR A 8 2.01 25.06 1.07
C THR A 8 0.65 24.44 1.37
N ALA A 9 -0.45 25.17 1.14
CA ALA A 9 -1.81 24.61 1.21
C ALA A 9 -2.06 23.52 0.15
N ILE A 10 -1.57 23.72 -1.09
CA ILE A 10 -1.67 22.69 -2.14
C ILE A 10 -0.84 21.46 -1.78
N VAL A 11 0.38 21.65 -1.28
CA VAL A 11 1.26 20.56 -0.85
C VAL A 11 0.63 19.75 0.29
N ARG A 12 0.01 20.42 1.27
CA ARG A 12 -0.74 19.74 2.34
C ARG A 12 -1.98 18.99 1.83
N LYS A 13 -2.69 19.56 0.85
CA LYS A 13 -3.83 18.88 0.22
C LYS A 13 -3.38 17.63 -0.53
N GLU A 14 -2.22 17.68 -1.18
CA GLU A 14 -1.65 16.50 -1.83
C GLU A 14 -1.21 15.47 -0.79
N ALA A 15 -0.56 15.88 0.31
CA ALA A 15 -0.20 14.99 1.40
C ALA A 15 -1.41 14.21 1.96
N ALA A 16 -2.56 14.87 2.13
CA ALA A 16 -3.77 14.24 2.60
C ALA A 16 -4.28 13.11 1.68
N LYS A 17 -4.08 13.23 0.35
CA LYS A 17 -4.45 12.15 -0.58
C LYS A 17 -3.55 10.92 -0.43
N TRP A 18 -2.25 11.14 -0.23
CA TRP A 18 -1.31 10.02 -0.01
C TRP A 18 -1.63 9.30 1.30
N ASP A 19 -2.02 10.04 2.34
CA ASP A 19 -2.48 9.44 3.60
C ASP A 19 -3.80 8.68 3.42
N GLU A 20 -4.74 9.21 2.64
CA GLU A 20 -5.98 8.50 2.27
C GLU A 20 -5.68 7.19 1.54
N PHE A 21 -4.78 7.18 0.56
CA PHE A 21 -4.37 5.95 -0.13
C PHE A 21 -3.70 4.94 0.82
N ALA A 22 -2.87 5.40 1.76
CA ALA A 22 -2.29 4.52 2.77
C ALA A 22 -3.37 3.86 3.65
N ASN A 23 -4.41 4.63 4.00
CA ASN A 23 -5.54 4.13 4.80
C ASN A 23 -6.43 3.14 4.02
N GLU A 24 -6.64 3.37 2.72
CA GLU A 24 -7.46 2.49 1.87
C GLU A 24 -6.79 1.13 1.60
N ILE A 25 -5.46 1.07 1.60
CA ILE A 25 -4.73 -0.19 1.36
C ILE A 25 -4.88 -1.16 2.53
N GLY A 26 -4.94 -0.67 3.77
CA GLY A 26 -5.00 -1.53 4.97
C GLY A 26 -6.10 -2.60 4.89
N PRO A 27 -7.37 -2.23 4.66
CA PRO A 27 -8.47 -3.19 4.51
C PRO A 27 -8.27 -4.19 3.37
N VAL A 28 -7.69 -3.77 2.25
CA VAL A 28 -7.43 -4.65 1.10
C VAL A 28 -6.35 -5.67 1.44
N ARG A 29 -5.27 -5.23 2.09
CA ARG A 29 -4.21 -6.11 2.59
C ARG A 29 -4.76 -7.14 3.58
N ASP A 30 -5.58 -6.71 4.53
CA ASP A 30 -6.20 -7.59 5.52
C ASP A 30 -7.13 -8.61 4.88
N ALA A 31 -7.89 -8.20 3.86
CA ALA A 31 -8.70 -9.11 3.07
C ALA A 31 -7.83 -10.19 2.40
N ILE A 32 -6.71 -9.82 1.76
CA ILE A 32 -5.79 -10.78 1.13
C ILE A 32 -5.08 -11.67 2.16
N ALA A 33 -4.77 -11.13 3.35
CA ALA A 33 -4.25 -11.91 4.47
C ALA A 33 -5.20 -13.05 4.88
N SER A 34 -6.51 -12.80 4.80
CA SER A 34 -7.56 -13.76 5.15
C SER A 34 -7.88 -14.79 4.06
N MET A 35 -7.50 -14.54 2.80
CA MET A 35 -7.78 -15.42 1.65
C MET A 35 -6.85 -16.64 1.62
N ARG A 36 -6.93 -17.50 2.63
CA ARG A 36 -6.18 -18.76 2.68
C ARG A 36 -7.01 -19.89 2.09
N LEU A 37 -6.37 -20.71 1.26
CA LEU A 37 -6.98 -21.89 0.66
C LEU A 37 -6.26 -23.14 1.15
N GLU A 38 -7.03 -24.09 1.66
CA GLU A 38 -6.49 -25.41 2.02
C GLU A 38 -6.18 -26.23 0.76
N PRO A 39 -5.25 -27.20 0.82
CA PRO A 39 -4.90 -28.05 -0.32
C PRO A 39 -6.09 -28.73 -1.01
N LEU A 40 -7.15 -29.02 -0.24
CA LEU A 40 -8.38 -29.62 -0.76
C LEU A 40 -9.10 -28.72 -1.78
N ALA A 41 -8.94 -27.40 -1.69
CA ALA A 41 -9.52 -26.44 -2.64
C ALA A 41 -8.91 -26.54 -4.05
N PHE A 42 -7.72 -27.14 -4.17
CA PHE A 42 -7.00 -27.33 -5.44
C PHE A 42 -7.24 -28.73 -6.03
N PHE A 43 -8.09 -29.54 -5.42
CA PHE A 43 -8.43 -30.87 -5.90
C PHE A 43 -9.57 -30.79 -6.94
N VAL A 44 -9.27 -31.08 -8.21
CA VAL A 44 -10.21 -30.90 -9.35
C VAL A 44 -10.84 -32.22 -9.82
N LEU A 45 -10.82 -33.28 -9.01
CA LEU A 45 -11.38 -34.57 -9.43
C LEU A 45 -12.77 -34.78 -8.84
N ASP A 46 -13.72 -35.22 -9.68
CA ASP A 46 -14.94 -35.83 -9.15
C ASP A 46 -14.62 -37.24 -8.61
N ALA A 47 -15.50 -37.76 -7.75
CA ALA A 47 -15.32 -39.07 -7.11
C ALA A 47 -15.23 -40.23 -8.11
N ILE A 48 -15.75 -40.06 -9.34
CA ILE A 48 -15.74 -41.07 -10.40
C ILE A 48 -14.34 -41.14 -11.04
N THR A 49 -13.73 -39.98 -11.28
CA THR A 49 -12.43 -39.83 -11.94
C THR A 49 -11.29 -40.39 -11.07
N PHE A 50 -11.41 -40.27 -9.74
CA PHE A 50 -10.47 -40.86 -8.77
C PHE A 50 -10.47 -42.40 -8.80
N ALA A 51 -11.63 -43.01 -9.09
CA ALA A 51 -11.79 -44.47 -9.08
C ALA A 51 -11.35 -45.16 -10.38
N THR A 52 -11.28 -44.45 -11.51
CA THR A 52 -11.17 -45.07 -12.84
C THR A 52 -9.89 -44.74 -13.62
N ILE A 53 -9.12 -43.71 -13.24
CA ILE A 53 -7.95 -43.26 -14.03
C ILE A 53 -6.70 -43.25 -13.16
N PRO A 54 -5.57 -43.87 -13.59
CA PRO A 54 -4.29 -43.69 -12.91
C PRO A 54 -3.91 -42.21 -12.94
N LEU A 55 -3.82 -41.62 -11.75
CA LEU A 55 -3.63 -40.18 -11.50
C LEU A 55 -2.30 -39.68 -12.08
N LYS A 56 -2.31 -39.24 -13.33
CA LYS A 56 -1.36 -38.24 -13.82
C LYS A 56 -2.00 -36.85 -13.66
N LEU A 57 -2.08 -36.39 -12.42
CA LEU A 57 -2.35 -34.98 -12.15
C LEU A 57 -1.18 -34.17 -12.73
N PRO A 58 -1.43 -33.09 -13.48
CA PRO A 58 -0.36 -32.27 -14.05
C PRO A 58 0.51 -31.60 -12.98
N ALA A 59 -0.03 -31.37 -11.78
CA ALA A 59 0.69 -30.98 -10.57
C ALA A 59 -0.03 -31.53 -9.32
N PRO A 60 0.69 -31.95 -8.26
CA PRO A 60 0.09 -32.28 -6.96
C PRO A 60 -0.69 -31.09 -6.37
N PRO A 61 -1.86 -31.30 -5.73
CA PRO A 61 -2.63 -30.24 -5.07
C PRO A 61 -1.80 -29.43 -4.05
N GLU A 62 -0.83 -30.07 -3.40
CA GLU A 62 0.10 -29.43 -2.46
C GLU A 62 0.99 -28.38 -3.14
N GLU A 63 1.47 -28.66 -4.36
CA GLU A 63 2.29 -27.72 -5.12
C GLU A 63 1.46 -26.51 -5.57
N LEU A 64 0.21 -26.74 -5.97
CA LEU A 64 -0.73 -25.67 -6.33
C LEU A 64 -1.09 -24.80 -5.13
N ALA A 65 -1.37 -25.43 -3.96
CA ALA A 65 -1.64 -24.72 -2.73
C ALA A 65 -0.45 -23.86 -2.28
N ARG A 66 0.77 -24.39 -2.40
CA ARG A 66 1.99 -23.64 -2.12
C ARG A 66 2.17 -22.46 -3.07
N SER A 67 1.99 -22.68 -4.38
CA SER A 67 2.10 -21.59 -5.37
C SER A 67 1.07 -20.49 -5.14
N TYR A 68 -0.14 -20.85 -4.71
CA TYR A 68 -1.16 -19.88 -4.32
C TYR A 68 -0.72 -19.09 -3.07
N GLU A 69 -0.22 -19.76 -2.03
CA GLU A 69 0.24 -19.08 -0.81
C GLU A 69 1.44 -18.17 -1.08
N ASP A 70 2.37 -18.57 -1.95
CA ASP A 70 3.50 -17.73 -2.38
C ASP A 70 2.99 -16.47 -3.09
N MET A 71 1.98 -16.59 -3.97
CA MET A 71 1.37 -15.44 -4.65
C MET A 71 0.61 -14.54 -3.66
N ARG A 72 -0.21 -15.14 -2.79
CA ARG A 72 -1.01 -14.42 -1.79
C ARG A 72 -0.12 -13.62 -0.84
N SER A 73 0.93 -14.25 -0.31
CA SER A 73 1.90 -13.61 0.57
C SER A 73 2.73 -12.55 -0.14
N PHE A 74 3.07 -12.75 -1.41
CA PHE A 74 3.74 -11.73 -2.23
C PHE A 74 2.86 -10.47 -2.37
N VAL A 75 1.57 -10.63 -2.70
CA VAL A 75 0.65 -9.50 -2.84
C VAL A 75 0.39 -8.83 -1.49
N GLU A 76 0.22 -9.59 -0.42
CA GLU A 76 0.09 -9.05 0.95
C GLU A 76 1.28 -8.17 1.31
N ARG A 77 2.51 -8.64 1.03
CA ARG A 77 3.73 -7.88 1.29
C ARG A 77 3.80 -6.62 0.44
N LEU A 78 3.51 -6.72 -0.86
CA LEU A 78 3.51 -5.58 -1.77
C LEU A 78 2.56 -4.48 -1.31
N LEU A 79 1.35 -4.85 -0.85
CA LEU A 79 0.40 -3.90 -0.30
C LEU A 79 0.90 -3.29 1.02
N GLY A 80 1.53 -4.08 1.89
CA GLY A 80 2.15 -3.56 3.11
C GLY A 80 3.26 -2.54 2.83
N GLU A 81 4.11 -2.82 1.83
CA GLU A 81 5.17 -1.90 1.38
C GLU A 81 4.55 -0.61 0.78
N ALA A 82 3.55 -0.73 -0.09
CA ALA A 82 2.85 0.43 -0.67
C ALA A 82 2.16 1.31 0.39
N GLN A 83 1.54 0.70 1.39
CA GLN A 83 0.94 1.44 2.52
C GLN A 83 1.98 2.29 3.25
N ALA A 84 3.15 1.72 3.54
CA ALA A 84 4.24 2.43 4.21
C ALA A 84 4.78 3.56 3.33
N GLU A 85 5.05 3.31 2.05
CA GLU A 85 5.56 4.31 1.12
C GLU A 85 4.60 5.49 0.96
N PHE A 86 3.29 5.24 0.88
CA PHE A 86 2.29 6.31 0.78
C PHE A 86 2.25 7.19 2.04
N ALA A 87 2.33 6.59 3.22
CA ALA A 87 2.43 7.33 4.48
C ALA A 87 3.73 8.16 4.56
N GLU A 88 4.85 7.62 4.06
CA GLU A 88 6.12 8.35 3.98
C GLU A 88 6.04 9.55 3.04
N ILE A 89 5.41 9.41 1.86
CA ILE A 89 5.19 10.52 0.92
C ILE A 89 4.33 11.61 1.57
N ALA A 90 3.24 11.23 2.24
CA ALA A 90 2.40 12.18 2.97
C ALA A 90 3.20 12.96 4.01
N GLY A 91 3.97 12.26 4.85
CA GLY A 91 4.82 12.87 5.87
C GLY A 91 5.89 13.79 5.28
N ALA A 92 6.52 13.41 4.17
CA ALA A 92 7.52 14.22 3.48
C ALA A 92 6.90 15.53 2.94
N LEU A 93 5.71 15.47 2.35
CA LEU A 93 5.01 16.65 1.84
C LEU A 93 4.62 17.62 2.96
N VAL A 94 4.12 17.11 4.09
CA VAL A 94 3.82 17.93 5.28
C VAL A 94 5.09 18.64 5.76
N LYS A 95 6.19 17.90 5.90
CA LYS A 95 7.48 18.46 6.35
C LYS A 95 8.02 19.52 5.40
N ILE A 96 7.86 19.33 4.09
CA ILE A 96 8.23 20.34 3.08
C ILE A 96 7.41 21.61 3.30
N ALA A 97 6.08 21.50 3.43
CA ALA A 97 5.22 22.66 3.67
C ALA A 97 5.60 23.43 4.95
N GLU A 98 5.85 22.72 6.05
CA GLU A 98 6.28 23.31 7.32
C GLU A 98 7.63 24.03 7.20
N THR A 99 8.60 23.43 6.52
CA THR A 99 9.93 24.01 6.33
C THR A 99 9.85 25.31 5.51
N TYR A 100 9.02 25.33 4.46
CA TYR A 100 8.80 26.53 3.66
C TYR A 100 8.14 27.66 4.46
N GLU A 101 7.14 27.36 5.28
CA GLU A 101 6.48 28.38 6.12
C GLU A 101 7.41 28.95 7.19
N GLN A 102 8.24 28.11 7.81
CA GLN A 102 9.25 28.56 8.76
C GLN A 102 10.30 29.46 8.11
N ALA A 103 10.77 29.12 6.90
CA ALA A 103 11.73 29.92 6.17
C ALA A 103 11.16 31.32 5.84
N GLU A 104 9.90 31.38 5.39
CA GLU A 104 9.27 32.66 5.07
C GLU A 104 9.03 33.52 6.32
N ALA A 105 8.63 32.92 7.44
CA ALA A 105 8.43 33.65 8.70
C ALA A 105 9.72 34.33 9.19
N VAL A 106 10.88 33.70 8.99
CA VAL A 106 12.18 34.30 9.31
C VAL A 106 12.49 35.47 8.37
N ILE A 107 12.21 35.33 7.08
CA ILE A 107 12.42 36.40 6.09
C ILE A 107 11.51 37.61 6.39
N GLU A 108 10.26 37.39 6.77
CA GLU A 108 9.35 38.47 7.19
C GLU A 108 9.88 39.22 8.42
N LEU A 109 10.34 38.51 9.46
CA LEU A 109 10.94 39.09 10.66
C LEU A 109 12.19 39.94 10.36
N ASP A 110 13.05 39.48 9.45
CA ASP A 110 14.27 40.22 9.06
C ASP A 110 13.93 41.49 8.26
N LEU A 111 12.91 41.44 7.38
CA LEU A 111 12.48 42.60 6.62
C LEU A 111 11.87 43.70 7.51
N GLU A 112 11.13 43.33 8.55
CA GLU A 112 10.58 44.29 9.53
C GLU A 112 11.64 44.94 10.41
N GLN A 113 12.79 44.29 10.64
CA GLN A 113 13.89 44.87 11.44
C GLN A 113 14.79 45.83 10.65
N VAL A 114 14.80 45.71 9.32
CA VAL A 114 15.65 46.53 8.43
C VAL A 114 14.96 47.84 8.02
N TYR A 115 13.64 47.93 8.14
CA TYR A 115 12.83 49.13 7.85
C TYR A 115 12.37 49.85 9.13
#